data_AF-A0A7S3RXA5-F1
#
_entry.id   AF-A0A7S3RXA5-F1
#
_cell.length_a   1.000
_cell.length_b   1.000
_cell.length_c   1.000
_cell.angle_alpha   90.00
_cell.angle_beta   90.00
_cell.angle_gamma   90.00
#
_symmetry.space_group_name_H-M   'P 1'
#
loop_
_entity.id
_entity.type
_entity.pdbx_description
1 polymer ?
#
loop_
_entity_poly.entity_id
_entity_poly.type
_entity_poly.pdbx_seq_one_letter_code
_entity_poly.pdbx_strand_id
1 'polypeptide(L)'
;WWPRVLPPSVLLASLRRRMRDAFGLFRGWCRAAPSCLEYVPVAAPGGSLDTRALACSRCRCQPQQHQAVDVGPAGYDPHSPEQVEARRPYDERLQSPEERAATRKARGDAAFRAKNYRTAYEHYTAALEATPSSHTLLGNRAQAYLKVGRHELARADAEAATTLAPSWPKGWYRLGSALRGLERPAEAVAAFRRATELEPTSEESRRALAAAERDAAAAEALVVELDKARKATTRRQAYDAKTVAEYDAKVKAKAEGRIRETTEWSEELSKEWEKEYEASWTPPPGVQLLTHTGGGGGEGGGGEG
;
A
#
# COMPACT_ATOMS: atom_id res chain seq x y z
N TRP A 1 -61.87 10.35 32.61
CA TRP A 1 -60.42 10.34 32.41
C TRP A 1 -60.11 9.57 31.12
N TRP A 2 -59.92 10.29 30.01
CA TRP A 2 -59.45 9.71 28.75
C TRP A 2 -57.94 9.43 28.84
N PRO A 3 -57.45 8.23 28.51
CA PRO A 3 -56.02 8.05 28.31
C PRO A 3 -55.64 8.47 26.87
N ARG A 4 -54.60 9.30 26.80
CA ARG A 4 -53.98 9.85 25.60
C ARG A 4 -53.61 8.74 24.60
N VAL A 5 -54.16 8.83 23.39
CA VAL A 5 -53.72 8.08 22.21
C VAL A 5 -52.35 8.62 21.78
N LEU A 6 -51.33 7.77 21.81
CA LEU A 6 -50.00 8.08 21.26
C LEU A 6 -50.08 8.18 19.72
N PRO A 7 -49.30 9.09 19.08
CA PRO A 7 -49.38 9.31 17.64
C PRO A 7 -48.91 8.08 16.82
N PRO A 8 -49.47 7.86 15.60
CA PRO A 8 -49.26 6.66 14.78
C PRO A 8 -47.79 6.37 14.42
N SER A 9 -46.95 7.40 14.39
CA SER A 9 -45.52 7.31 14.05
C SER A 9 -44.70 6.55 15.10
N VAL A 10 -45.07 6.62 16.39
CA VAL A 10 -44.40 5.91 17.48
C VAL A 10 -44.85 4.44 17.54
N LEU A 11 -46.12 4.17 17.19
CA LEU A 11 -46.67 2.83 17.01
C LEU A 11 -46.02 2.11 15.83
N LEU A 12 -45.79 2.77 14.70
CA LEU A 12 -45.12 2.17 13.53
C LEU A 12 -43.64 1.87 13.78
N ALA A 13 -42.92 2.71 14.53
CA ALA A 13 -41.53 2.46 14.89
C ALA A 13 -41.37 1.34 15.94
N SER A 14 -42.29 1.27 16.90
CA SER A 14 -42.33 0.18 17.91
C SER A 14 -42.84 -1.14 17.34
N LEU A 15 -43.80 -1.13 16.39
CA LEU A 15 -44.17 -2.32 15.62
C LEU A 15 -43.03 -2.77 14.70
N ARG A 16 -42.30 -1.87 14.02
CA ARG A 16 -41.14 -2.26 13.20
C ARG A 16 -39.99 -2.86 14.04
N ARG A 17 -39.80 -2.42 15.29
CA ARG A 17 -38.87 -3.07 16.24
C ARG A 17 -39.42 -4.41 16.74
N ARG A 18 -40.68 -4.49 17.16
CA ARG A 18 -41.32 -5.76 17.58
C ARG A 18 -41.46 -6.78 16.46
N MET A 19 -41.53 -6.36 15.19
CA MET A 19 -41.57 -7.26 14.04
C MET A 19 -40.22 -7.88 13.69
N ARG A 20 -39.08 -7.28 14.09
CA ARG A 20 -37.77 -7.98 14.04
C ARG A 20 -37.74 -9.15 15.00
N ASP A 21 -38.42 -9.01 16.15
CA ASP A 21 -38.50 -10.06 17.18
C ASP A 21 -39.60 -11.10 16.89
N ALA A 22 -40.56 -10.78 16.03
CA ALA A 22 -41.63 -11.70 15.61
C ALA A 22 -41.18 -12.78 14.60
N PHE A 23 -39.91 -12.77 14.19
CA PHE A 23 -39.26 -13.88 13.45
C PHE A 23 -38.90 -15.07 14.34
N GLY A 24 -39.42 -15.10 15.57
CA GLY A 24 -39.13 -16.08 16.62
C GLY A 24 -40.19 -17.18 16.83
N LEU A 25 -41.26 -17.26 16.03
CA LEU A 25 -42.37 -18.17 16.37
C LEU A 25 -42.56 -19.43 15.51
N PHE A 26 -41.78 -19.69 14.46
CA PHE A 26 -41.72 -21.06 13.90
C PHE A 26 -40.46 -21.30 13.07
N ARG A 27 -39.55 -22.18 13.53
CA ARG A 27 -38.33 -22.57 12.78
C ARG A 27 -38.10 -24.08 12.87
N GLY A 28 -38.71 -24.81 11.96
CA GLY A 28 -38.38 -26.21 11.66
C GLY A 28 -37.49 -26.31 10.41
N TRP A 29 -36.75 -27.42 10.27
CA TRP A 29 -35.87 -27.68 9.13
C TRP A 29 -36.69 -28.24 7.96
N CYS A 30 -36.37 -27.81 6.73
CA CYS A 30 -37.01 -28.36 5.55
C CYS A 30 -36.54 -29.80 5.29
N ARG A 31 -37.45 -30.78 5.19
CA ARG A 31 -37.10 -32.20 4.89
C ARG A 31 -36.31 -32.37 3.59
N ALA A 32 -36.39 -31.41 2.67
CA ALA A 32 -35.67 -31.42 1.40
C ALA A 32 -34.30 -30.69 1.45
N ALA A 33 -34.10 -29.75 2.38
CA ALA A 33 -32.85 -29.00 2.50
C ALA A 33 -32.67 -28.40 3.92
N PRO A 34 -31.64 -28.81 4.68
CA PRO A 34 -31.39 -28.35 6.05
C PRO A 34 -31.00 -26.85 6.19
N SER A 35 -30.99 -26.09 5.09
CA SER A 35 -30.50 -24.69 5.05
C SER A 35 -31.60 -23.62 4.91
N CYS A 36 -32.88 -24.01 5.03
CA CYS A 36 -34.01 -23.10 4.85
C CYS A 36 -34.45 -22.49 6.20
N LEU A 37 -34.25 -21.18 6.38
CA LEU A 37 -34.43 -20.48 7.66
C LEU A 37 -35.43 -19.31 7.65
N GLU A 38 -36.16 -19.08 6.54
CA GLU A 38 -37.04 -17.91 6.42
C GLU A 38 -38.43 -18.26 5.86
N TYR A 39 -39.46 -17.70 6.49
CA TYR A 39 -40.82 -17.66 5.97
C TYR A 39 -41.18 -16.22 5.62
N VAL A 40 -41.80 -16.03 4.46
CA VAL A 40 -42.28 -14.72 4.00
C VAL A 40 -43.81 -14.74 3.97
N PRO A 41 -44.51 -13.66 4.34
CA PRO A 41 -45.96 -13.58 4.18
C PRO A 41 -46.31 -13.65 2.69
N VAL A 42 -47.18 -14.59 2.32
CA VAL A 42 -47.79 -14.55 0.98
C VAL A 42 -48.85 -13.45 1.01
N ALA A 43 -48.77 -12.49 0.08
CA ALA A 43 -49.68 -11.36 0.03
C ALA A 43 -51.14 -11.86 -0.10
N ALA A 44 -51.92 -11.71 0.97
CA ALA A 44 -53.36 -11.93 0.93
C ALA A 44 -54.02 -10.74 0.21
N PRO A 45 -54.98 -10.97 -0.71
CA PRO A 45 -55.75 -9.89 -1.30
C PRO A 45 -56.56 -9.21 -0.19
N GLY A 46 -56.22 -7.96 0.15
CA GLY A 46 -56.97 -7.16 1.14
C GLY A 46 -56.20 -6.66 2.36
N GLY A 47 -54.87 -6.66 2.37
CA GLY A 47 -54.09 -5.84 3.33
C GLY A 47 -54.11 -6.27 4.80
N SER A 48 -54.69 -7.42 5.15
CA SER A 48 -54.48 -8.08 6.44
C SER A 48 -53.39 -9.14 6.31
N LEU A 49 -52.40 -9.10 7.21
CA LEU A 49 -51.34 -10.11 7.31
C LEU A 49 -51.92 -11.37 7.97
N ASP A 50 -52.40 -12.31 7.16
CA ASP A 50 -52.81 -13.64 7.63
C ASP A 50 -51.57 -14.47 7.98
N THR A 51 -51.35 -14.74 9.26
CA THR A 51 -50.21 -15.53 9.76
C THR A 51 -50.31 -17.01 9.42
N ARG A 52 -51.45 -17.48 8.87
CA ARG A 52 -51.60 -18.85 8.34
C ARG A 52 -50.97 -19.03 6.95
N ALA A 53 -50.62 -17.94 6.26
CA ALA A 53 -50.06 -17.95 4.91
C ALA A 53 -48.53 -17.70 4.89
N LEU A 54 -47.80 -18.34 5.79
CA LEU A 54 -46.33 -18.33 5.79
C LEU A 54 -45.81 -19.41 4.86
N ALA A 55 -44.93 -19.07 3.91
CA ALA A 55 -44.28 -20.04 3.02
C ALA A 55 -42.77 -19.88 3.09
N CYS A 56 -42.02 -20.99 2.97
CA CYS A 56 -40.55 -20.92 2.97
C CYS A 56 -40.06 -20.05 1.80
N SER A 57 -39.16 -19.10 2.07
CA SER A 57 -38.66 -18.15 1.05
C SER A 57 -37.93 -18.83 -0.12
N ARG A 58 -37.43 -20.05 0.08
CA ARG A 58 -36.63 -20.79 -0.91
C ARG A 58 -37.41 -21.86 -1.67
N CYS A 59 -38.17 -22.71 -0.98
CA CYS A 59 -38.93 -23.81 -1.61
C CYS A 59 -40.43 -23.55 -1.71
N ARG A 60 -40.94 -22.44 -1.14
CA ARG A 60 -42.37 -22.08 -1.07
C ARG A 60 -43.29 -23.14 -0.42
N CYS A 61 -42.70 -24.15 0.23
CA CYS A 61 -43.44 -25.17 0.97
C CYS A 61 -44.12 -24.58 2.21
N GLN A 62 -45.23 -25.21 2.62
CA GLN A 62 -46.00 -24.83 3.81
C GLN A 62 -45.33 -25.37 5.10
N PRO A 63 -45.50 -24.69 6.26
CA PRO A 63 -44.89 -25.08 7.54
C PRO A 63 -45.24 -26.51 7.98
N GLN A 64 -46.40 -27.01 7.57
CA GLN A 64 -46.92 -28.35 7.88
C GLN A 64 -46.15 -29.49 7.20
N GLN A 65 -45.31 -29.17 6.20
CA GLN A 65 -44.48 -30.14 5.46
C GLN A 65 -43.09 -30.34 6.09
N HIS A 66 -42.85 -29.78 7.27
CA HIS A 66 -41.59 -29.90 8.00
C HIS A 66 -41.66 -30.93 9.12
N GLN A 67 -40.53 -31.58 9.38
CA GLN A 67 -40.37 -32.45 10.55
C GLN A 67 -39.80 -31.59 11.68
N ALA A 68 -40.40 -31.67 12.87
CA ALA A 68 -39.79 -31.09 14.05
C ALA A 68 -38.39 -31.72 14.21
N VAL A 69 -37.38 -30.88 14.46
CA VAL A 69 -36.07 -31.41 14.83
C VAL A 69 -36.25 -32.08 16.18
N ASP A 70 -35.88 -33.35 16.27
CA ASP A 70 -35.88 -34.06 17.55
C ASP A 70 -34.77 -33.45 18.41
N VAL A 71 -35.17 -32.44 19.18
CA VAL A 71 -34.32 -31.82 20.18
C VAL A 71 -34.27 -32.82 21.31
N GLY A 72 -33.18 -33.58 21.37
CA GLY A 72 -32.94 -34.54 22.44
C GLY A 72 -33.16 -33.91 23.83
N PRO A 73 -33.00 -34.67 24.93
CA PRO A 73 -33.49 -34.26 26.26
C PRO A 73 -32.97 -32.90 26.79
N ALA A 74 -31.91 -32.34 26.19
CA ALA A 74 -31.37 -31.01 26.48
C ALA A 74 -32.19 -29.82 25.91
N GLY A 75 -33.16 -30.05 25.02
CA GLY A 75 -33.97 -28.99 24.40
C GLY A 75 -33.24 -28.19 23.30
N TYR A 76 -33.96 -27.25 22.69
CA TYR A 76 -33.42 -26.34 21.68
C TYR A 76 -33.01 -25.01 22.31
N ASP A 77 -31.71 -24.69 22.29
CA ASP A 77 -31.22 -23.37 22.65
C ASP A 77 -30.74 -22.61 21.39
N PRO A 78 -31.49 -21.58 20.92
CA PRO A 78 -31.13 -20.78 19.76
C PRO A 78 -29.86 -19.91 19.96
N HIS A 79 -29.43 -19.75 21.21
CA HIS A 79 -28.24 -19.02 21.63
C HIS A 79 -27.05 -19.93 21.95
N SER A 80 -27.21 -21.25 21.83
CA SER A 80 -26.09 -22.18 21.98
C SER A 80 -25.00 -21.90 20.93
N PRO A 81 -23.71 -22.08 21.27
CA PRO A 81 -22.60 -21.82 20.36
C PRO A 81 -22.72 -22.55 19.02
N GLU A 82 -23.18 -23.81 19.03
CA GLU A 82 -23.38 -24.63 17.84
C GLU A 82 -24.45 -24.03 16.91
N GLN A 83 -25.57 -23.56 17.44
CA GLN A 83 -26.67 -23.00 16.66
C GLN A 83 -26.36 -21.59 16.14
N VAL A 84 -25.63 -20.79 16.93
CA VAL A 84 -25.10 -19.48 16.48
C VAL A 84 -24.13 -19.67 15.33
N GLU A 85 -23.22 -20.65 15.43
CA GLU A 85 -22.26 -20.96 14.37
C GLU A 85 -22.96 -21.47 13.09
N ALA A 86 -23.93 -22.38 13.24
CA ALA A 86 -24.69 -22.94 12.12
C ALA A 86 -25.47 -21.86 11.34
N ARG A 87 -25.99 -20.84 12.04
CA ARG A 87 -26.77 -19.76 11.42
C ARG A 87 -25.90 -18.59 10.94
N ARG A 88 -24.63 -18.50 11.35
CA ARG A 88 -23.72 -17.39 11.04
C ARG A 88 -23.71 -16.96 9.56
N PRO A 89 -23.66 -17.86 8.55
CA PRO A 89 -23.68 -17.46 7.14
C PRO A 89 -24.99 -16.79 6.72
N TYR A 90 -26.09 -17.13 7.39
CA TYR A 90 -27.41 -16.54 7.17
C TYR A 90 -27.54 -15.19 7.88
N ASP A 91 -27.13 -15.11 9.15
CA ASP A 91 -27.17 -13.86 9.92
C ASP A 91 -26.31 -12.77 9.26
N GLU A 92 -25.14 -13.13 8.71
CA GLU A 92 -24.31 -12.20 7.93
C GLU A 92 -25.00 -11.66 6.67
N ARG A 93 -25.89 -12.42 6.03
CA ARG A 93 -26.61 -11.94 4.83
C ARG A 93 -27.69 -10.92 5.16
N LEU A 94 -28.29 -11.03 6.35
CA LEU A 94 -29.32 -10.12 6.82
C LEU A 94 -28.78 -8.80 7.36
N GLN A 95 -27.50 -8.77 7.75
CA GLN A 95 -26.81 -7.55 8.17
C GLN A 95 -26.82 -6.50 7.06
N SER A 96 -26.93 -5.22 7.45
CA SER A 96 -26.71 -4.11 6.52
C SER A 96 -25.29 -4.14 5.95
N PRO A 97 -25.00 -3.47 4.81
CA PRO A 97 -23.63 -3.36 4.31
C PRO A 97 -22.63 -2.84 5.37
N GLU A 98 -23.05 -1.89 6.18
CA GLU A 98 -22.24 -1.30 7.26
C GLU A 98 -21.98 -2.31 8.40
N GLU A 99 -22.99 -3.08 8.80
CA GLU A 99 -22.87 -4.12 9.83
C GLU A 99 -21.99 -5.29 9.34
N ARG A 100 -22.11 -5.67 8.06
CA ARG A 100 -21.21 -6.66 7.44
C ARG A 100 -19.78 -6.15 7.40
N ALA A 101 -19.59 -4.89 7.02
CA ALA A 101 -18.27 -4.26 7.03
C ALA A 101 -17.65 -4.24 8.43
N ALA A 102 -18.45 -3.91 9.46
CA ALA A 102 -18.01 -3.91 10.85
C ALA A 102 -17.64 -5.32 11.34
N THR A 103 -18.43 -6.34 10.99
CA THR A 103 -18.14 -7.75 11.32
C THR A 103 -16.84 -8.21 10.66
N ARG A 104 -16.67 -7.91 9.37
CA ARG A 104 -15.44 -8.22 8.63
C ARG A 104 -14.24 -7.47 9.17
N LYS A 105 -14.39 -6.20 9.53
CA LYS A 105 -13.36 -5.42 10.22
C LYS A 105 -12.94 -6.10 11.53
N ALA A 106 -13.89 -6.52 12.35
CA ALA A 106 -13.60 -7.17 13.63
C ALA A 106 -12.82 -8.48 13.43
N ARG A 107 -13.16 -9.26 12.40
CA ARG A 107 -12.39 -10.44 11.98
C ARG A 107 -10.98 -10.08 11.52
N GLY A 108 -10.83 -9.03 10.73
CA GLY A 108 -9.54 -8.49 10.31
C GLY A 108 -8.68 -8.06 11.50
N ASP A 109 -9.26 -7.34 12.46
CA ASP A 109 -8.57 -6.90 13.68
C ASP A 109 -8.15 -8.11 14.55
N ALA A 110 -9.00 -9.15 14.63
CA ALA A 110 -8.69 -10.39 15.34
C ALA A 110 -7.54 -11.17 14.66
N ALA A 111 -7.59 -11.34 13.34
CA ALA A 111 -6.52 -11.97 12.56
C ALA A 111 -5.20 -11.19 12.68
N PHE A 112 -5.27 -9.85 12.69
CA PHE A 112 -4.10 -9.00 12.87
C PHE A 112 -3.46 -9.19 14.26
N ARG A 113 -4.27 -9.24 15.33
CA ARG A 113 -3.80 -9.56 16.69
C ARG A 113 -3.18 -10.95 16.79
N ALA A 114 -3.73 -11.92 16.06
CA ALA A 114 -3.18 -13.27 15.92
C ALA A 114 -1.92 -13.34 15.04
N LYS A 115 -1.39 -12.20 14.56
CA LYS A 115 -0.26 -12.09 13.61
C LYS A 115 -0.49 -12.80 12.28
N ASN A 116 -1.72 -13.20 11.96
CA ASN A 116 -2.10 -13.72 10.65
C ASN A 116 -2.46 -12.53 9.73
N TYR A 117 -1.42 -11.83 9.29
CA TYR A 117 -1.57 -10.62 8.49
C TYR A 117 -2.18 -10.86 7.11
N ARG A 118 -2.04 -12.09 6.58
CA ARG A 118 -2.64 -12.46 5.30
C ARG A 118 -4.16 -12.46 5.36
N THR A 119 -4.70 -13.23 6.31
CA THR A 119 -6.14 -13.27 6.57
C THR A 119 -6.67 -11.91 7.03
N ALA A 120 -5.85 -11.11 7.73
CA ALA A 120 -6.25 -9.75 8.11
C ALA A 120 -6.54 -8.86 6.90
N TYR A 121 -5.65 -8.79 5.90
CA TYR A 121 -5.90 -7.94 4.73
C TYR A 121 -7.04 -8.45 3.85
N GLU A 122 -7.30 -9.77 3.82
CA GLU A 122 -8.45 -10.37 3.12
C GLU A 122 -9.77 -9.91 3.76
N HIS A 123 -9.86 -9.96 5.09
CA HIS A 123 -11.03 -9.47 5.81
C HIS A 123 -11.22 -7.96 5.67
N TYR A 124 -10.15 -7.16 5.71
CA TYR A 124 -10.27 -5.72 5.46
C TYR A 124 -10.69 -5.42 4.01
N THR A 125 -10.23 -6.21 3.04
CA THR A 125 -10.66 -6.07 1.63
C THR A 125 -12.16 -6.34 1.51
N ALA A 126 -12.65 -7.42 2.10
CA ALA A 126 -14.08 -7.72 2.12
C ALA A 126 -14.90 -6.66 2.89
N ALA A 127 -14.32 -5.98 3.89
CA ALA A 127 -14.97 -4.87 4.57
C ALA A 127 -15.05 -3.62 3.67
N LEU A 128 -14.00 -3.36 2.89
CA LEU A 128 -13.93 -2.25 1.94
C LEU A 128 -14.88 -2.41 0.76
N GLU A 129 -15.20 -3.62 0.32
CA GLU A 129 -16.25 -3.86 -0.69
C GLU A 129 -17.60 -3.26 -0.27
N ALA A 130 -17.92 -3.30 1.02
CA ALA A 130 -19.15 -2.75 1.57
C ALA A 130 -19.02 -1.28 1.98
N THR A 131 -17.81 -0.81 2.28
CA THR A 131 -17.53 0.59 2.69
C THR A 131 -16.24 1.13 2.05
N PRO A 132 -16.24 1.43 0.73
CA PRO A 132 -15.02 1.75 -0.01
C PRO A 132 -14.29 3.01 0.47
N SER A 133 -15.01 3.97 1.05
CA SER A 133 -14.51 5.28 1.48
C SER A 133 -14.05 5.33 2.95
N SER A 134 -13.85 4.18 3.61
CA SER A 134 -13.40 4.14 4.99
C SER A 134 -11.88 4.27 5.10
N HIS A 135 -11.40 5.48 5.43
CA HIS A 135 -9.97 5.75 5.70
C HIS A 135 -9.39 4.80 6.77
N THR A 136 -10.19 4.45 7.79
CA THR A 136 -9.76 3.53 8.86
C THR A 136 -9.49 2.12 8.34
N LEU A 137 -10.34 1.59 7.46
CA LEU A 137 -10.17 0.28 6.85
C LEU A 137 -9.01 0.25 5.87
N LEU A 138 -8.88 1.28 5.03
CA LEU A 138 -7.73 1.44 4.14
C LEU A 138 -6.42 1.45 4.93
N GLY A 139 -6.34 2.25 5.99
CA GLY A 139 -5.15 2.25 6.81
C GLY A 139 -4.90 0.90 7.53
N ASN A 140 -5.94 0.23 8.03
CA ASN A 140 -5.75 -1.07 8.68
C ASN A 140 -5.26 -2.14 7.68
N ARG A 141 -5.76 -2.09 6.44
CA ARG A 141 -5.28 -2.93 5.34
C ARG A 141 -3.84 -2.58 4.95
N ALA A 142 -3.50 -1.29 4.84
CA ALA A 142 -2.13 -0.82 4.63
C ALA A 142 -1.18 -1.37 5.71
N GLN A 143 -1.60 -1.33 6.97
CA GLN A 143 -0.79 -1.87 8.06
C GLN A 143 -0.59 -3.38 7.96
N ALA A 144 -1.61 -4.13 7.54
CA ALA A 144 -1.47 -5.55 7.26
C ALA A 144 -0.51 -5.79 6.09
N TYR A 145 -0.59 -5.01 5.01
CA TYR A 145 0.34 -5.10 3.88
C TYR A 145 1.80 -4.80 4.27
N LEU A 146 2.03 -3.80 5.13
CA LEU A 146 3.37 -3.51 5.67
C LEU A 146 3.97 -4.72 6.40
N LYS A 147 3.16 -5.44 7.18
CA LYS A 147 3.62 -6.63 7.92
C LYS A 147 3.94 -7.83 7.03
N VAL A 148 3.38 -7.87 5.81
CA VAL A 148 3.64 -8.92 4.81
C VAL A 148 4.71 -8.49 3.79
N GLY A 149 5.25 -7.26 3.90
CA GLY A 149 6.24 -6.73 2.96
C GLY A 149 5.66 -6.26 1.61
N ARG A 150 4.34 -6.10 1.50
CA ARG A 150 3.67 -5.61 0.29
C ARG A 150 3.62 -4.08 0.26
N HIS A 151 4.79 -3.46 0.17
CA HIS A 151 4.95 -2.02 0.38
C HIS A 151 4.21 -1.15 -0.66
N GLU A 152 4.16 -1.55 -1.93
CA GLU A 152 3.39 -0.81 -2.96
C GLU A 152 1.89 -0.77 -2.67
N LEU A 153 1.30 -1.91 -2.28
CA LEU A 153 -0.11 -1.97 -1.91
C LEU A 153 -0.39 -1.19 -0.63
N ALA A 154 0.55 -1.23 0.34
CA ALA A 154 0.46 -0.41 1.54
C ALA A 154 0.51 1.08 1.23
N ARG A 155 1.36 1.50 0.28
CA ARG A 155 1.48 2.89 -0.16
C ARG A 155 0.16 3.38 -0.74
N ALA A 156 -0.41 2.64 -1.71
CA ALA A 156 -1.65 3.01 -2.36
C ALA A 156 -2.82 3.16 -1.37
N ASP A 157 -2.96 2.20 -0.44
CA ASP A 157 -4.00 2.28 0.60
C ASP A 157 -3.76 3.44 1.58
N ALA A 158 -2.51 3.70 1.95
CA ALA A 158 -2.17 4.80 2.85
C ALA A 158 -2.37 6.17 2.20
N GLU A 159 -2.02 6.34 0.92
CA GLU A 159 -2.28 7.56 0.12
C GLU A 159 -3.79 7.82 -0.03
N ALA A 160 -4.57 6.78 -0.30
CA ALA A 160 -6.03 6.90 -0.33
C ALA A 160 -6.58 7.29 1.05
N ALA A 161 -6.05 6.71 2.13
CA ALA A 161 -6.46 7.04 3.49
C ALA A 161 -6.10 8.49 3.90
N THR A 162 -4.92 9.00 3.52
CA THR A 162 -4.53 10.39 3.81
C THR A 162 -5.29 11.38 2.95
N THR A 163 -5.71 11.01 1.75
CA THR A 163 -6.59 11.82 0.91
C THR A 163 -8.00 11.92 1.51
N LEU A 164 -8.54 10.81 2.02
CA LEU A 164 -9.86 10.77 2.65
C LEU A 164 -9.88 11.44 4.04
N ALA A 165 -8.79 11.33 4.79
CA ALA A 165 -8.66 11.93 6.12
C ALA A 165 -7.28 12.58 6.31
N PRO A 166 -7.06 13.80 5.79
CA PRO A 166 -5.77 14.49 5.88
C PRO A 166 -5.32 14.83 7.31
N SER A 167 -6.26 14.89 8.25
CA SER A 167 -6.00 15.14 9.67
C SER A 167 -5.74 13.86 10.47
N TRP A 168 -5.67 12.69 9.84
CA TRP A 168 -5.49 11.41 10.53
C TRP A 168 -4.00 11.02 10.62
N PRO A 169 -3.35 11.12 11.80
CA PRO A 169 -1.89 10.92 11.92
C PRO A 169 -1.45 9.52 11.52
N LYS A 170 -2.26 8.49 11.85
CA LYS A 170 -1.96 7.09 11.54
C LYS A 170 -1.91 6.80 10.04
N GLY A 171 -2.68 7.53 9.23
CA GLY A 171 -2.63 7.42 7.77
C GLY A 171 -1.26 7.85 7.23
N TRP A 172 -0.81 9.02 7.68
CA TRP A 172 0.51 9.57 7.33
C TRP A 172 1.67 8.70 7.82
N TYR A 173 1.56 8.16 9.05
CA TYR A 173 2.55 7.21 9.57
C TYR A 173 2.65 5.94 8.71
N ARG A 174 1.50 5.38 8.30
CA ARG A 174 1.45 4.20 7.42
C ARG A 174 2.02 4.49 6.03
N LEU A 175 1.77 5.69 5.49
CA LEU A 175 2.35 6.16 4.24
C LEU A 175 3.87 6.26 4.31
N GLY A 176 4.40 6.92 5.34
CA GLY A 176 5.85 7.01 5.57
C GLY A 176 6.49 5.64 5.74
N SER A 177 5.82 4.72 6.45
CA SER A 177 6.30 3.34 6.63
C SER A 177 6.35 2.56 5.32
N ALA A 178 5.35 2.76 4.44
CA ALA A 178 5.32 2.14 3.12
C ALA A 178 6.44 2.68 2.22
N LEU A 179 6.60 4.01 2.16
CA LEU A 179 7.63 4.68 1.37
C LEU A 179 9.04 4.30 1.84
N ARG A 180 9.27 4.19 3.15
CA ARG A 180 10.56 3.73 3.68
C ARG A 180 10.85 2.28 3.31
N GLY A 181 9.83 1.42 3.29
CA GLY A 181 9.95 0.04 2.79
C GLY A 181 10.12 -0.09 1.28
N LEU A 182 9.84 0.98 0.52
CA LEU A 182 10.10 1.09 -0.92
C LEU A 182 11.44 1.78 -1.24
N GLU A 183 12.29 2.00 -0.23
CA GLU A 183 13.56 2.72 -0.39
C GLU A 183 13.39 4.13 -0.98
N ARG A 184 12.27 4.80 -0.65
CA ARG A 184 11.99 6.21 -1.00
C ARG A 184 12.04 7.10 0.24
N PRO A 185 13.22 7.26 0.88
CA PRO A 185 13.32 7.86 2.20
C PRO A 185 12.96 9.36 2.22
N ALA A 186 13.27 10.12 1.16
CA ALA A 186 12.92 11.55 1.08
C ALA A 186 11.40 11.78 1.18
N GLU A 187 10.60 10.97 0.48
CA GLU A 187 9.15 11.04 0.54
C GLU A 187 8.60 10.49 1.87
N ALA A 188 9.26 9.47 2.43
CA ALA A 188 8.94 8.95 3.76
C ALA A 188 9.10 10.03 4.84
N VAL A 189 10.17 10.85 4.77
CA VAL A 189 10.39 11.99 5.68
C VAL A 189 9.22 12.96 5.62
N ALA A 190 8.74 13.34 4.43
CA ALA A 190 7.60 14.24 4.29
C ALA A 190 6.32 13.67 4.95
N ALA A 191 6.03 12.38 4.72
CA ALA A 191 4.88 11.72 5.32
C ALA A 191 4.99 11.60 6.85
N PHE A 192 6.15 11.20 7.38
CA PHE A 192 6.36 11.12 8.83
C PHE A 192 6.35 12.49 9.50
N ARG A 193 6.89 13.52 8.86
CA ARG A 193 6.82 14.90 9.35
C ARG A 193 5.37 15.33 9.50
N ARG A 194 4.53 15.05 8.50
CA ARG A 194 3.10 15.32 8.59
C ARG A 194 2.42 14.56 9.72
N ALA A 195 2.78 13.29 9.94
CA ALA A 195 2.29 12.52 11.07
C ALA A 195 2.68 13.15 12.43
N THR A 196 3.93 13.61 12.58
CA THR A 196 4.41 14.26 13.81
C THR A 196 3.82 15.65 14.02
N GLU A 197 3.49 16.40 12.97
CA GLU A 197 2.79 17.68 13.08
C GLU A 197 1.36 17.48 13.62
N LEU A 198 0.68 16.43 13.15
CA LEU A 198 -0.68 16.11 13.58
C LEU A 198 -0.73 15.48 14.98
N GLU A 199 0.28 14.70 15.36
CA GLU A 199 0.40 14.08 16.69
C GLU A 199 1.81 14.23 17.27
N PRO A 200 2.17 15.41 17.83
CA PRO A 200 3.53 15.69 18.32
C PRO A 200 3.97 14.83 19.51
N THR A 201 3.00 14.28 20.24
CA THR A 201 3.23 13.40 21.40
C THR A 201 3.55 11.96 20.99
N SER A 202 3.40 11.63 19.70
CA SER A 202 3.64 10.28 19.16
C SER A 202 5.13 9.97 19.06
N GLU A 203 5.67 9.32 20.10
CA GLU A 203 7.07 8.87 20.12
C GLU A 203 7.39 7.92 18.95
N GLU A 204 6.43 7.06 18.57
CA GLU A 204 6.57 6.16 17.43
C GLU A 204 6.78 6.93 16.12
N SER A 205 6.01 7.99 15.89
CA SER A 205 6.13 8.84 14.69
C SER A 205 7.45 9.62 14.68
N ARG A 206 7.89 10.15 15.83
CA ARG A 206 9.18 10.85 15.95
C ARG A 206 10.37 9.94 15.66
N ARG A 207 10.37 8.71 16.21
CA ARG A 207 11.41 7.72 15.92
C ARG A 207 11.42 7.31 14.46
N ALA A 208 10.25 7.15 13.86
CA ALA A 208 10.13 6.81 12.44
C ALA A 208 10.61 7.94 11.53
N LEU A 209 10.34 9.21 11.87
CA LEU A 209 10.87 10.38 11.19
C LEU A 209 12.42 10.40 11.26
N ALA A 210 13.00 10.28 12.46
CA ALA A 210 14.45 10.28 12.63
C ALA A 210 15.15 9.08 11.94
N ALA A 211 14.46 7.95 11.79
CA ALA A 211 14.95 6.85 10.96
C ALA A 211 14.93 7.21 9.47
N ALA A 212 13.81 7.74 8.98
CA ALA A 212 13.69 8.16 7.59
C ALA A 212 14.67 9.28 7.20
N GLU A 213 14.96 10.23 8.10
CA GLU A 213 15.94 11.30 7.87
C GLU A 213 17.36 10.75 7.75
N ARG A 214 17.72 9.74 8.57
CA ARG A 214 19.01 9.05 8.43
C ARG A 214 19.09 8.27 7.13
N ASP A 215 18.02 7.55 6.76
CA ASP A 215 17.94 6.82 5.50
C ASP A 215 18.05 7.78 4.30
N ALA A 216 17.44 8.97 4.38
CA ALA A 216 17.51 9.99 3.34
C ALA A 216 18.92 10.59 3.22
N ALA A 217 19.54 10.96 4.35
CA ALA A 217 20.91 11.48 4.35
C ALA A 217 21.92 10.44 3.82
N ALA A 218 21.74 9.16 4.15
CA ALA A 218 22.56 8.09 3.61
C ALA A 218 22.37 7.92 2.09
N ALA A 219 21.13 8.00 1.60
CA ALA A 219 20.84 7.94 0.18
C ALA A 219 21.44 9.13 -0.59
N GLU A 220 21.34 10.35 -0.04
CA GLU A 220 21.95 11.56 -0.62
C GLU A 220 23.48 11.46 -0.65
N ALA A 221 24.10 11.00 0.45
CA ALA A 221 25.54 10.78 0.51
C ALA A 221 25.99 9.74 -0.53
N LEU A 222 25.24 8.65 -0.71
CA LEU A 222 25.53 7.66 -1.74
C LEU A 222 25.45 8.26 -3.14
N VAL A 223 24.46 9.11 -3.44
CA VAL A 223 24.36 9.80 -4.73
C VAL A 223 25.58 10.68 -4.99
N VAL A 224 26.06 11.41 -3.98
CA VAL A 224 27.27 12.23 -4.09
C VAL A 224 28.50 11.36 -4.37
N GLU A 225 28.67 10.25 -3.64
CA GLU A 225 29.78 9.32 -3.85
C GLU A 225 29.71 8.64 -5.24
N LEU A 226 28.53 8.26 -5.70
CA LEU A 226 28.33 7.72 -7.04
C LEU A 226 28.63 8.77 -8.14
N ASP A 227 28.29 10.04 -7.92
CA ASP A 227 28.65 11.13 -8.84
C ASP A 227 30.17 11.35 -8.87
N LYS A 228 30.83 11.35 -7.72
CA LYS A 228 32.30 11.40 -7.65
C LYS A 228 32.93 10.20 -8.37
N ALA A 229 32.42 8.98 -8.17
CA ALA A 229 32.94 7.79 -8.83
C ALA A 229 32.73 7.85 -10.36
N ARG A 230 31.55 8.29 -10.82
CA ARG A 230 31.28 8.55 -12.24
C ARG A 230 32.27 9.57 -12.82
N LYS A 231 32.55 10.65 -12.08
CA LYS A 231 33.54 11.67 -12.46
C LYS A 231 34.99 11.22 -12.28
N ALA A 232 35.33 10.25 -11.44
CA ALA A 232 36.68 9.68 -11.34
C ALA A 232 36.96 8.66 -12.46
N THR A 233 35.89 8.08 -13.03
CA THR A 233 35.93 7.28 -14.27
C THR A 233 36.31 8.15 -15.50
N THR A 234 36.52 9.46 -15.29
CA THR A 234 36.92 10.47 -16.26
C THR A 234 38.24 10.20 -16.98
N ARG A 235 39.07 9.19 -16.64
CA ARG A 235 40.10 8.72 -17.60
C ARG A 235 39.48 8.31 -18.94
N ARG A 236 38.30 7.68 -18.92
CA ARG A 236 37.54 7.32 -20.13
C ARG A 236 36.92 8.53 -20.79
N GLN A 237 36.34 9.46 -20.02
CA GLN A 237 35.76 10.70 -20.56
C GLN A 237 36.82 11.68 -21.08
N ALA A 238 38.02 11.71 -20.50
CA ALA A 238 39.17 12.48 -20.97
C ALA A 238 39.74 11.88 -22.25
N TYR A 239 39.75 10.55 -22.37
CA TYR A 239 40.05 9.87 -23.63
C TYR A 239 39.00 10.22 -24.70
N ASP A 240 37.71 10.06 -24.40
CA ASP A 240 36.63 10.39 -25.34
C ASP A 240 36.63 11.88 -25.73
N ALA A 241 36.85 12.80 -24.78
CA ALA A 241 36.95 14.23 -25.03
C ALA A 241 38.21 14.62 -25.82
N LYS A 242 39.36 13.98 -25.56
CA LYS A 242 40.56 14.14 -26.38
C LYS A 242 40.28 13.71 -27.82
N THR A 243 39.64 12.57 -28.00
CA THR A 243 39.30 12.03 -29.34
C THR A 243 38.35 12.96 -30.11
N VAL A 244 37.36 13.54 -29.43
CA VAL A 244 36.44 14.53 -30.04
C VAL A 244 37.16 15.83 -30.37
N ALA A 245 37.98 16.38 -29.46
CA ALA A 245 38.73 17.59 -29.70
C ALA A 245 39.74 17.44 -30.86
N GLU A 246 40.40 16.29 -30.96
CA GLU A 246 41.24 15.93 -32.09
C GLU A 246 40.46 15.90 -33.41
N TYR A 247 39.26 15.31 -33.42
CA TYR A 247 38.40 15.29 -34.61
C TYR A 247 37.95 16.70 -35.02
N ASP A 248 37.51 17.53 -34.07
CA ASP A 248 37.07 18.90 -34.35
C ASP A 248 38.21 19.80 -34.88
N ALA A 249 39.42 19.62 -34.34
CA ALA A 249 40.62 20.28 -34.84
C ALA A 249 40.91 19.89 -36.30
N LYS A 250 40.74 18.62 -36.66
CA LYS A 250 40.89 18.14 -38.06
C LYS A 250 39.86 18.79 -38.98
N VAL A 251 38.60 18.85 -38.56
CA VAL A 251 37.53 19.50 -39.33
C VAL A 251 37.86 20.98 -39.58
N LYS A 252 38.33 21.69 -38.54
CA LYS A 252 38.72 23.10 -38.64
C LYS A 252 39.94 23.31 -39.55
N ALA A 253 40.99 22.50 -39.40
CA ALA A 253 42.19 22.60 -40.23
C ALA A 253 41.89 22.34 -41.73
N LYS A 254 40.96 21.42 -42.03
CA LYS A 254 40.46 21.19 -43.40
C LYS A 254 39.70 22.42 -43.92
N ALA A 255 38.82 23.00 -43.11
CA ALA A 255 38.09 24.21 -43.49
C ALA A 255 39.02 25.41 -43.78
N GLU A 256 40.15 25.49 -43.10
CA GLU A 256 41.18 26.52 -43.28
C GLU A 256 42.18 26.19 -44.41
N GLY A 257 41.99 25.08 -45.13
CA GLY A 257 42.84 24.66 -46.26
C GLY A 257 44.23 24.17 -45.86
N ARG A 258 44.47 23.92 -44.57
CA ARG A 258 45.76 23.43 -44.07
C ARG A 258 45.98 21.94 -44.32
N ILE A 259 44.90 21.19 -44.52
CA ILE A 259 44.91 19.78 -44.91
C ILE A 259 43.85 19.54 -46.00
N ARG A 260 44.09 18.59 -46.90
CA ARG A 260 43.13 18.22 -47.96
C ARG A 260 42.06 17.26 -47.44
N GLU A 261 42.47 16.20 -46.76
CA GLU A 261 41.56 15.21 -46.17
C GLU A 261 41.84 14.94 -44.70
N THR A 262 40.79 14.66 -43.93
CA THR A 262 40.87 14.41 -42.48
C THR A 262 41.53 13.08 -42.11
N THR A 263 41.81 12.24 -43.11
CA THR A 263 42.40 10.90 -43.00
C THR A 263 43.90 10.85 -43.34
N GLU A 264 44.48 11.91 -43.92
CA GLU A 264 45.90 12.00 -44.32
C GLU A 264 46.84 12.38 -43.17
N TRP A 265 46.30 12.48 -41.95
CA TRP A 265 47.03 12.79 -40.73
C TRP A 265 47.82 11.54 -40.26
N SER A 266 48.75 11.07 -41.09
CA SER A 266 49.71 10.03 -40.76
C SER A 266 51.12 10.60 -40.78
N GLU A 267 51.67 10.67 -39.57
CA GLU A 267 53.08 10.55 -39.19
C GLU A 267 54.01 11.75 -39.05
N GLU A 268 53.91 12.86 -39.78
CA GLU A 268 54.90 13.95 -39.60
C GLU A 268 54.26 15.28 -39.15
N LEU A 269 53.37 15.86 -39.97
CA LEU A 269 52.60 17.05 -39.58
C LEU A 269 51.64 16.79 -38.41
N SER A 270 51.14 15.56 -38.28
CA SER A 270 50.35 15.09 -37.13
C SER A 270 51.18 15.10 -35.85
N LYS A 271 52.42 14.60 -35.89
CA LYS A 271 53.28 14.46 -34.71
C LYS A 271 53.79 15.80 -34.19
N GLU A 272 54.14 16.74 -35.07
CA GLU A 272 54.52 18.09 -34.65
C GLU A 272 53.35 18.85 -34.02
N TRP A 273 52.16 18.77 -34.63
CA TRP A 273 50.97 19.40 -34.06
C TRP A 273 50.50 18.73 -32.77
N GLU A 274 50.53 17.39 -32.69
CA GLU A 274 50.22 16.64 -31.46
C GLU A 274 51.19 17.03 -30.33
N LYS A 275 52.47 17.24 -30.65
CA LYS A 275 53.47 17.69 -29.68
C LYS A 275 53.20 19.11 -29.17
N GLU A 276 52.80 20.02 -30.05
CA GLU A 276 52.41 21.39 -29.66
C GLU A 276 51.07 21.43 -28.90
N TYR A 277 50.11 20.62 -29.30
CA TYR A 277 48.80 20.51 -28.66
C TYR A 277 48.92 19.86 -27.28
N GLU A 278 49.63 18.73 -27.13
CA GLU A 278 49.87 18.10 -25.82
C GLU A 278 50.68 19.01 -24.88
N ALA A 279 51.61 19.81 -25.41
CA ALA A 279 52.36 20.79 -24.61
C ALA A 279 51.49 21.96 -24.11
N SER A 280 50.38 22.26 -24.79
CA SER A 280 49.47 23.37 -24.48
C SER A 280 48.11 22.94 -23.93
N TRP A 281 47.83 21.63 -23.90
CA TRP A 281 46.55 21.10 -23.49
C TRP A 281 46.38 21.20 -21.98
N THR A 282 45.28 21.84 -21.57
CA THR A 282 44.85 21.89 -20.17
C THR A 282 43.53 21.12 -20.04
N PRO A 283 43.40 20.25 -19.02
CA PRO A 283 42.17 19.51 -18.82
C PRO A 283 41.00 20.48 -18.53
N PRO A 284 39.77 20.13 -18.95
CA PRO A 284 38.60 20.95 -18.68
C PRO A 284 38.41 21.20 -17.17
N PRO A 285 37.74 22.32 -16.79
CA PRO A 285 37.49 22.66 -15.40
C PRO A 285 36.82 21.49 -14.65
N GLY A 286 37.45 21.02 -13.56
CA GLY A 286 36.95 19.91 -12.75
C GLY A 286 37.57 18.54 -13.05
N VAL A 287 38.49 18.44 -14.02
CA VAL A 287 39.23 17.22 -14.34
C VAL A 287 40.67 17.38 -13.88
N GLN A 288 41.08 16.64 -12.84
CA GLN A 288 42.48 16.59 -12.41
C GLN A 288 43.18 15.41 -13.07
N LEU A 289 44.27 15.69 -13.79
CA LEU A 289 45.22 14.67 -14.20
C LEU A 289 45.97 14.23 -12.94
N LEU A 290 45.90 12.95 -12.59
CA LEU A 290 46.77 12.38 -11.57
C LEU A 290 48.20 12.42 -12.13
N THR A 291 48.96 13.46 -11.77
CA THR A 291 50.39 13.47 -11.97
C THR A 291 50.99 12.46 -11.01
N HIS A 292 51.65 11.44 -11.53
CA HIS A 292 52.37 10.48 -10.70
C HIS A 292 53.64 11.15 -10.15
N THR A 293 53.49 12.06 -9.19
CA THR A 293 54.61 12.62 -8.42
C THR A 293 54.91 11.68 -7.24
N GLY A 294 55.60 10.59 -7.52
CA GLY A 294 56.31 9.83 -6.50
C GLY A 294 57.65 10.50 -6.23
N GLY A 295 57.77 11.18 -5.09
CA GLY A 295 59.05 11.68 -4.59
C GLY A 295 59.68 10.70 -3.60
N GLY A 296 61.00 10.53 -3.69
CA GLY A 296 61.88 10.29 -2.54
C GLY A 296 62.51 8.90 -2.38
N GLY A 297 63.86 8.87 -2.44
CA GLY A 297 64.76 7.77 -2.03
C GLY A 297 65.86 7.61 -3.08
N GLY A 298 67.14 7.93 -2.88
CA GLY A 298 67.98 7.69 -1.70
C GLY A 298 68.90 6.51 -1.99
N GLU A 299 70.20 6.81 -2.18
CA GLU A 299 71.37 5.91 -2.16
C GLU A 299 71.62 4.89 -3.29
N GLY A 300 72.87 4.85 -3.77
CA GLY A 300 73.51 3.59 -4.18
C GLY A 300 74.16 3.51 -5.56
N GLY A 301 75.36 4.05 -5.70
CA GLY A 301 76.50 3.33 -6.31
C GLY A 301 76.64 3.23 -7.84
N GLY A 302 77.80 3.69 -8.34
CA GLY A 302 78.53 2.99 -9.39
C GLY A 302 78.67 3.73 -10.73
N GLY A 303 79.74 4.50 -10.87
CA GLY A 303 80.23 4.95 -12.17
C GLY A 303 81.65 5.46 -12.04
N GLU A 304 82.64 4.64 -12.40
CA GLU A 304 83.73 4.99 -13.33
C GLU A 304 84.65 3.77 -13.55
N GLY A 305 84.78 3.41 -14.83
CA GLY A 305 85.54 2.32 -15.42
C GLY A 305 85.25 2.29 -16.91
#